data_AF-T1FVY1-F1
#
_entry.id   AF-T1FVY1-F1
#
_cell.length_a   1.000
_cell.length_b   1.000
_cell.length_c   1.000
_cell.angle_alpha   90.00
_cell.angle_beta   90.00
_cell.angle_gamma   90.00
#
_symmetry.space_group_name_H-M   'P 1'
#
loop_
_entity.id
_entity.type
_entity.pdbx_description
1 polymer ?
#
loop_
_entity_poly.entity_id
_entity_poly.type
_entity_poly.pdbx_seq_one_letter_code
_entity_poly.pdbx_strand_id
1 'polypeptide(L)'
;MHVPWSKEHKYLSVPRGEDGEMIMMLNTPQPDDTDELVQVHMYLMTRCTYRVSIAYHWKGTMSQVISMYIFQLPTYILLQVLMVLSWQLMMLDDHLFCPDFSAAHLTWAQPYRVGIVTMVVRFILSYSTDDSSLSSKLGLPLDDVDTLDSWGAWNSCMPLLLYLLAYGMVVFLGRLIDWLFFSVASFAGSKEMTFPRCRLLQYAMLILGLLLGSLVCGTLGIFASMLVFVMRMVASGVGGRTEQLYLYSHLSSSSSSSASSSTKPSSSSRAPSLLSSPQKNKYNISFTIFLLLLITFSLNSVPLLQWAFNLNWNCWTLPEDPSKTMGLLVVMATMLFVYADFPIYDSELLSVAGMMTYVCCVLLPLYATINIYRLNYFLAAILFFVATPASFVYISRKYRLPDECDQRSKVEIRDGNYSTGPEVGEDGDKKKD
;
A
#
# COMPACT_ATOMS: atom_id res chain seq x y z
N MET A 1 -18.57 4.45 40.65
CA MET A 1 -18.98 3.58 39.53
C MET A 1 -18.20 2.29 39.63
N HIS A 2 -18.89 1.16 39.63
CA HIS A 2 -18.31 -0.17 39.64
C HIS A 2 -18.71 -0.89 38.36
N VAL A 3 -17.72 -1.32 37.57
CA VAL A 3 -17.91 -2.17 36.40
C VAL A 3 -17.39 -3.56 36.77
N PRO A 4 -18.28 -4.53 36.99
CA PRO A 4 -17.90 -5.77 37.68
C PRO A 4 -17.03 -6.69 36.79
N TRP A 5 -17.30 -6.77 35.48
CA TRP A 5 -16.49 -7.56 34.55
C TRP A 5 -15.10 -6.97 34.27
N SER A 6 -14.96 -5.64 34.28
CA SER A 6 -13.69 -4.96 33.98
C SER A 6 -12.87 -4.63 35.23
N LYS A 7 -13.40 -4.91 36.43
CA LYS A 7 -12.83 -4.51 37.74
C LYS A 7 -12.47 -3.02 37.81
N GLU A 8 -13.16 -2.19 37.03
CA GLU A 8 -12.94 -0.74 37.02
C GLU A 8 -13.72 -0.10 38.16
N HIS A 9 -13.02 0.68 38.98
CA HIS A 9 -13.61 1.46 40.05
C HIS A 9 -13.22 2.92 39.90
N LYS A 10 -14.21 3.78 39.70
CA LYS A 10 -14.03 5.24 39.75
C LYS A 10 -14.77 5.79 40.96
N TYR A 11 -14.05 6.58 41.77
CA TYR A 11 -14.55 7.25 42.96
C TYR A 11 -14.33 8.76 42.82
N LEU A 12 -15.34 9.55 43.17
CA LEU A 12 -15.25 11.00 43.27
C LEU A 12 -15.77 11.40 44.64
N SER A 13 -14.96 12.12 45.41
CA SER A 13 -15.38 12.73 46.67
C SER A 13 -15.57 14.23 46.45
N VAL A 14 -16.80 14.72 46.64
CA VAL A 14 -17.15 16.12 46.46
C VAL A 14 -17.25 16.79 47.83
N PRO A 15 -16.43 17.82 48.13
CA PRO A 15 -16.52 18.54 49.39
C PRO A 15 -17.78 19.41 49.46
N ARG A 16 -18.12 19.86 50.67
CA ARG A 16 -19.37 20.59 50.92
C ARG A 16 -19.37 21.95 50.22
N GLY A 17 -20.39 22.20 49.42
CA GLY A 17 -20.59 23.49 48.74
C GLY A 17 -19.93 23.60 47.37
N GLU A 18 -19.29 22.54 46.90
CA GLU A 18 -18.75 22.46 45.54
C GLU A 18 -19.64 21.58 44.65
N ASP A 19 -19.70 21.93 43.37
CA ASP A 19 -20.31 21.10 42.35
C ASP A 19 -19.31 20.04 41.90
N GLY A 20 -19.71 18.77 41.94
CA GLY A 20 -18.91 17.65 41.47
C GLY A 20 -19.44 17.08 40.18
N GLU A 21 -18.60 17.02 39.15
CA GLU A 21 -18.90 16.32 37.89
C GLU A 21 -18.12 15.00 37.84
N MET A 22 -18.83 13.88 37.65
CA MET A 22 -18.23 12.57 37.46
C MET A 22 -18.54 12.07 36.05
N ILE A 23 -17.52 11.98 35.20
CA ILE A 23 -17.69 11.44 33.85
C ILE A 23 -17.63 9.91 33.90
N MET A 24 -18.76 9.28 33.62
CA MET A 24 -18.91 7.84 33.53
C MET A 24 -18.62 7.40 32.09
N MET A 25 -17.58 6.61 31.89
CA MET A 25 -17.21 6.03 30.60
C MET A 25 -16.97 4.54 30.79
N LEU A 26 -17.37 3.74 29.81
CA LEU A 26 -17.16 2.30 29.80
C LEU A 26 -16.04 1.98 28.80
N ASN A 27 -14.88 1.56 29.28
CA ASN A 27 -13.75 1.26 28.40
C ASN A 27 -13.81 -0.15 27.81
N THR A 28 -14.49 -1.07 28.52
CA THR A 28 -14.54 -2.49 28.18
C THR A 28 -16.00 -2.90 27.95
N PRO A 29 -16.34 -3.46 26.77
CA PRO A 29 -17.69 -3.98 26.54
C PRO A 29 -18.00 -5.12 27.52
N GLN A 30 -19.28 -5.35 27.76
CA GLN A 30 -19.74 -6.45 28.60
C GLN A 30 -19.45 -7.79 27.87
N PRO A 31 -18.78 -8.76 28.52
CA PRO A 31 -18.59 -10.07 27.93
C PRO A 31 -19.90 -10.86 27.93
N ASP A 32 -20.10 -11.68 26.89
CA ASP A 32 -21.35 -12.44 26.62
C ASP A 32 -21.76 -13.40 27.76
N ASP A 33 -20.85 -13.72 28.68
CA ASP A 33 -21.03 -14.75 29.72
C ASP A 33 -21.48 -14.21 31.08
N THR A 34 -21.81 -12.91 31.18
CA THR A 34 -22.20 -12.28 32.45
C THR A 34 -23.36 -11.31 32.30
N ASP A 35 -24.43 -11.53 33.05
CA ASP A 35 -25.59 -10.62 33.17
C ASP A 35 -25.38 -9.50 34.21
N GLU A 36 -24.16 -9.33 34.71
CA GLU A 36 -23.87 -8.34 35.75
C GLU A 36 -24.00 -6.91 35.20
N LEU A 37 -24.79 -6.08 35.87
CA LEU A 37 -25.05 -4.70 35.45
C LEU A 37 -24.02 -3.71 36.04
N VAL A 38 -23.76 -2.62 35.33
CA VAL A 38 -22.94 -1.50 35.85
C VAL A 38 -23.66 -0.84 37.02
N GLN A 39 -22.97 -0.69 38.15
CA GLN A 39 -23.55 -0.09 39.37
C GLN A 39 -22.90 1.25 39.71
N VAL A 40 -23.74 2.24 40.01
CA VAL A 40 -23.30 3.55 40.51
C VAL A 40 -23.72 3.69 41.96
N HIS A 41 -22.75 3.47 42.86
CA HIS A 41 -22.94 3.65 44.30
C HIS A 41 -22.72 5.12 44.67
N MET A 42 -23.72 5.73 45.30
CA MET A 42 -23.67 7.10 45.82
C MET A 42 -23.80 7.08 47.33
N TYR A 43 -22.78 7.58 48.03
CA TYR A 43 -22.78 7.71 49.48
C TYR A 43 -23.08 9.17 49.85
N LEU A 44 -24.28 9.42 50.38
CA LEU A 44 -24.79 10.76 50.70
C LEU A 44 -24.90 10.93 52.22
N MET A 45 -24.55 12.12 52.73
CA MET A 45 -24.73 12.44 54.15
C MET A 45 -26.17 12.88 54.42
N THR A 46 -26.83 12.31 55.43
CA THR A 46 -28.25 12.55 55.75
C THR A 46 -28.61 14.00 56.13
N ARG A 47 -27.61 14.86 56.40
CA ARG A 47 -27.81 16.26 56.84
C ARG A 47 -27.78 17.29 55.71
N CYS A 48 -27.57 16.86 54.46
CA CYS A 48 -27.43 17.76 53.31
C CYS A 48 -28.53 17.50 52.27
N THR A 49 -28.95 18.56 51.58
CA THR A 49 -29.81 18.46 50.39
C THR A 49 -28.93 18.35 49.15
N TYR A 50 -29.23 17.38 48.29
CA TYR A 50 -28.47 17.11 47.08
C TYR A 50 -29.38 17.24 45.86
N ARG A 51 -28.83 17.78 44.77
CA ARG A 51 -29.46 17.72 43.44
C ARG A 51 -28.58 16.88 42.55
N VAL A 52 -29.07 15.70 42.17
CA VAL A 52 -28.38 14.80 41.25
C VAL A 52 -29.01 14.96 39.87
N SER A 53 -28.20 15.30 38.87
CA SER A 53 -28.62 15.33 37.48
C SER A 53 -27.72 14.44 36.64
N ILE A 54 -28.32 13.56 35.86
CA ILE A 54 -27.62 12.76 34.86
C ILE A 54 -27.78 13.49 33.53
N ALA A 55 -26.67 13.90 32.94
CA ALA A 55 -26.64 14.59 31.66
C ALA A 55 -25.67 13.88 30.70
N TYR A 56 -25.95 14.00 29.40
CA TYR A 56 -25.09 13.45 28.38
C TYR A 56 -23.85 14.34 28.18
N HIS A 57 -22.66 13.76 28.32
CA HIS A 57 -21.41 14.49 28.18
C HIS A 57 -20.81 14.26 26.77
N TRP A 58 -21.10 15.18 25.84
CA TRP A 58 -20.75 15.03 24.40
C TRP A 58 -19.27 14.74 24.14
N LYS A 59 -18.36 15.44 24.83
CA LYS A 59 -16.92 15.24 24.68
C LYS A 59 -16.49 13.83 25.11
N GLY A 60 -17.13 13.30 26.14
CA GLY A 60 -16.86 11.97 26.68
C GLY A 60 -17.29 10.88 25.73
N THR A 61 -18.50 11.00 25.16
CA THR A 61 -18.97 10.02 24.19
C THR A 61 -18.14 10.04 22.91
N MET A 62 -17.74 11.21 22.42
CA MET A 62 -16.85 11.29 21.25
C MET A 62 -15.50 10.64 21.51
N SER A 63 -14.92 10.83 22.70
CA SER A 63 -13.68 10.16 23.09
C SER A 63 -13.85 8.64 23.12
N GLN A 64 -14.98 8.14 23.63
CA GLN A 64 -15.26 6.71 23.71
C GLN A 64 -15.44 6.09 22.31
N VAL A 65 -16.18 6.78 21.43
CA VAL A 65 -16.33 6.41 20.02
C VAL A 65 -14.97 6.36 19.33
N ILE A 66 -14.16 7.41 19.46
CA ILE A 66 -12.81 7.43 18.86
C ILE A 66 -11.99 6.25 19.36
N SER A 67 -11.91 6.01 20.67
CA SER A 67 -11.14 4.90 21.24
C SER A 67 -11.61 3.53 20.74
N MET A 68 -12.90 3.36 20.47
CA MET A 68 -13.45 2.10 19.97
C MET A 68 -13.11 1.85 18.50
N TYR A 69 -13.21 2.87 17.65
CA TYR A 69 -13.06 2.72 16.20
C TYR A 69 -11.65 3.07 15.68
N ILE A 70 -10.79 3.72 16.47
CA ILE A 70 -9.44 4.12 16.04
C ILE A 70 -8.60 2.91 15.60
N PHE A 71 -8.79 1.75 16.22
CA PHE A 71 -8.06 0.53 15.88
C PHE A 71 -8.46 -0.06 14.51
N GLN A 72 -9.67 0.26 14.04
CA GLN A 72 -10.16 -0.19 12.73
C GLN A 72 -9.67 0.72 11.59
N LEU A 73 -9.32 1.97 11.90
CA LEU A 73 -8.94 2.98 10.90
C LEU A 73 -7.73 2.56 10.03
N PRO A 74 -6.65 1.97 10.57
CA PRO A 74 -5.53 1.52 9.74
C PRO A 74 -5.90 0.44 8.73
N THR A 75 -6.88 -0.41 9.03
CA THR A 75 -7.38 -1.43 8.11
C THR A 75 -8.03 -0.77 6.90
N TYR A 76 -8.86 0.25 7.11
CA TYR A 76 -9.46 1.00 6.00
C TYR A 76 -8.43 1.83 5.23
N ILE A 77 -7.43 2.42 5.90
CA ILE A 77 -6.33 3.12 5.21
C ILE A 77 -5.58 2.14 4.29
N LEU A 78 -5.23 0.96 4.81
CA LEU A 78 -4.54 -0.06 4.04
C LEU A 78 -5.38 -0.54 2.85
N LEU A 79 -6.69 -0.74 3.08
CA LEU A 79 -7.64 -1.13 2.04
C LEU A 79 -7.61 -0.17 0.84
N GLN A 80 -7.62 1.15 1.08
CA GLN A 80 -7.56 2.14 -0.01
C GLN A 80 -6.29 2.00 -0.85
N VAL A 81 -5.13 1.86 -0.19
CA VAL A 81 -3.84 1.79 -0.88
C VAL A 81 -3.70 0.47 -1.65
N LEU A 82 -4.17 -0.64 -1.08
CA LEU A 82 -4.20 -1.94 -1.76
C LEU A 82 -5.15 -1.96 -2.96
N MET A 83 -6.29 -1.28 -2.87
CA MET A 83 -7.20 -1.09 -4.01
C MET A 83 -6.51 -0.37 -5.16
N VAL A 84 -5.74 0.69 -4.87
CA VAL A 84 -4.94 1.39 -5.87
C VAL A 84 -3.87 0.49 -6.46
N LEU A 85 -3.14 -0.26 -5.63
CA LEU A 85 -2.12 -1.20 -6.10
C LEU A 85 -2.73 -2.25 -7.04
N SER A 86 -3.83 -2.88 -6.64
CA SER A 86 -4.54 -3.88 -7.46
C SER A 86 -4.87 -3.32 -8.85
N TRP A 87 -5.44 -2.11 -8.91
CA TRP A 87 -5.75 -1.47 -10.18
C TRP A 87 -4.52 -1.13 -11.02
N GLN A 88 -3.47 -0.62 -10.39
CA GLN A 88 -2.20 -0.34 -11.07
C GLN A 88 -1.58 -1.60 -11.66
N LEU A 89 -1.67 -2.75 -10.96
CA LEU A 89 -1.17 -4.04 -11.45
C LEU A 89 -1.95 -4.55 -12.66
N MET A 90 -3.29 -4.44 -12.64
CA MET A 90 -4.15 -4.84 -13.76
C MET A 90 -3.94 -3.95 -14.99
N MET A 91 -3.88 -2.63 -14.80
CA MET A 91 -3.65 -1.66 -15.89
C MET A 91 -2.29 -1.79 -16.57
N LEU A 92 -1.29 -2.24 -15.82
CA LEU A 92 0.07 -2.44 -16.32
C LEU A 92 0.17 -3.62 -17.28
N ASP A 93 -0.74 -4.59 -17.16
CA ASP A 93 -0.90 -5.70 -18.10
C ASP A 93 -1.68 -5.26 -19.34
N ASP A 94 -2.90 -4.73 -19.15
CA ASP A 94 -3.82 -4.42 -20.25
C ASP A 94 -3.38 -3.26 -21.15
N HIS A 95 -2.77 -2.22 -20.56
CA HIS A 95 -2.52 -0.95 -21.25
C HIS A 95 -1.05 -0.51 -21.20
N LEU A 96 -0.17 -1.31 -20.56
CA LEU A 96 1.25 -0.99 -20.35
C LEU A 96 1.46 0.38 -19.67
N PHE A 97 0.45 0.86 -18.97
CA PHE A 97 0.39 2.19 -18.37
C PHE A 97 0.04 2.06 -16.89
N CYS A 98 0.83 2.72 -16.04
CA CYS A 98 0.55 2.78 -14.62
C CYS A 98 -0.01 4.17 -14.29
N PRO A 99 -1.30 4.28 -13.92
CA PRO A 99 -1.88 5.55 -13.55
C PRO A 99 -1.22 6.12 -12.28
N ASP A 100 -1.19 7.45 -12.19
CA ASP A 100 -0.76 8.15 -10.99
C ASP A 100 -1.63 7.74 -9.78
N PHE A 101 -1.04 7.67 -8.60
CA PHE A 101 -1.70 7.24 -7.37
C PHE A 101 -2.97 8.05 -7.11
N SER A 102 -2.90 9.39 -7.21
CA SER A 102 -4.06 10.26 -6.98
C SER A 102 -5.21 9.98 -7.96
N ALA A 103 -4.89 9.76 -9.23
CA ALA A 103 -5.89 9.47 -10.27
C ALA A 103 -6.49 8.06 -10.12
N ALA A 104 -5.65 7.08 -9.80
CA ALA A 104 -6.06 5.71 -9.54
C ALA A 104 -6.95 5.62 -8.29
N HIS A 105 -6.59 6.33 -7.22
CA HIS A 105 -7.37 6.39 -5.99
C HIS A 105 -8.77 6.98 -6.23
N LEU A 106 -8.86 8.12 -6.93
CA LEU A 106 -10.14 8.75 -7.25
C LEU A 106 -11.05 7.84 -8.08
N THR A 107 -10.48 7.06 -9.00
CA THR A 107 -11.25 6.25 -9.95
C THR A 107 -11.66 4.90 -9.37
N TRP A 108 -10.75 4.24 -8.65
CA TRP A 108 -10.90 2.83 -8.28
C TRP A 108 -11.20 2.60 -6.80
N ALA A 109 -10.74 3.47 -5.90
CA ALA A 109 -10.88 3.30 -4.45
C ALA A 109 -12.27 3.75 -3.95
N GLN A 110 -13.33 3.30 -4.62
CA GLN A 110 -14.71 3.65 -4.32
C GLN A 110 -15.34 2.64 -3.34
N PRO A 111 -16.09 3.09 -2.32
CA PRO A 111 -16.59 2.23 -1.24
C PRO A 111 -17.51 1.12 -1.74
N TYR A 112 -18.33 1.38 -2.76
CA TYR A 112 -19.27 0.41 -3.29
C TYR A 112 -18.59 -0.81 -3.93
N ARG A 113 -17.33 -0.67 -4.41
CA ARG A 113 -16.59 -1.77 -5.06
C ARG A 113 -16.09 -2.81 -4.09
N VAL A 114 -15.79 -2.42 -2.85
CA VAL A 114 -15.37 -3.37 -1.81
C VAL A 114 -16.55 -3.71 -0.93
N GLY A 115 -17.30 -2.71 -0.45
CA GLY A 115 -18.38 -2.92 0.52
C GLY A 115 -19.46 -3.89 0.04
N ILE A 116 -19.95 -3.74 -1.19
CA ILE A 116 -20.98 -4.65 -1.74
C ILE A 116 -20.43 -6.08 -1.87
N VAL A 117 -19.20 -6.21 -2.37
CA VAL A 117 -18.58 -7.53 -2.58
C VAL A 117 -18.29 -8.21 -1.23
N THR A 118 -17.78 -7.47 -0.25
CA THR A 118 -17.58 -7.97 1.12
C THR A 118 -18.88 -8.45 1.74
N MET A 119 -20.00 -7.73 1.56
CA MET A 119 -21.32 -8.16 2.05
C MET A 119 -21.81 -9.45 1.39
N VAL A 120 -21.65 -9.57 0.06
CA VAL A 120 -22.02 -10.79 -0.68
C VAL A 120 -21.16 -11.98 -0.23
N VAL A 121 -19.84 -11.79 -0.10
CA VAL A 121 -18.93 -12.83 0.37
C VAL A 121 -19.29 -13.26 1.79
N ARG A 122 -19.56 -12.31 2.70
CA ARG A 122 -20.00 -12.62 4.06
C ARG A 122 -21.30 -13.42 4.05
N PHE A 123 -22.29 -13.03 3.25
CA PHE A 123 -23.55 -13.77 3.12
C PHE A 123 -23.35 -15.21 2.65
N ILE A 124 -22.42 -15.43 1.70
CA ILE A 124 -22.07 -16.78 1.24
C ILE A 124 -21.37 -17.58 2.35
N LEU A 125 -20.45 -16.96 3.08
CA LEU A 125 -19.70 -17.60 4.17
C LEU A 125 -20.58 -17.91 5.40
N SER A 126 -21.59 -17.10 5.66
CA SER A 126 -22.56 -17.28 6.75
C SER A 126 -23.69 -18.24 6.41
N TYR A 127 -23.79 -18.69 5.15
CA TYR A 127 -24.78 -19.68 4.74
C TYR A 127 -24.55 -20.99 5.51
N SER A 128 -25.52 -21.33 6.37
CA SER A 128 -25.52 -22.56 7.18
C SER A 128 -26.47 -23.56 6.54
N THR A 129 -25.95 -24.73 6.14
CA THR A 129 -26.77 -25.79 5.54
C THR A 129 -27.06 -26.93 6.52
N ASP A 130 -26.20 -27.18 7.52
CA ASP A 130 -26.32 -28.29 8.48
C ASP A 130 -25.53 -27.99 9.78
N ASP A 131 -26.03 -27.08 10.64
CA ASP A 131 -25.48 -26.67 11.96
C ASP A 131 -24.02 -26.13 12.00
N SER A 132 -23.30 -26.20 10.89
CA SER A 132 -21.95 -25.68 10.71
C SER A 132 -21.94 -24.70 9.54
N SER A 133 -21.57 -23.45 9.82
CA SER A 133 -21.41 -22.41 8.80
C SER A 133 -20.34 -22.83 7.79
N LEU A 134 -20.46 -22.37 6.53
CA LEU A 134 -19.44 -22.63 5.51
C LEU A 134 -18.03 -22.22 5.98
N SER A 135 -17.96 -21.10 6.71
CA SER A 135 -16.72 -20.61 7.35
C SER A 135 -16.06 -21.67 8.24
N SER A 136 -16.84 -22.34 9.11
CA SER A 136 -16.33 -23.37 10.01
C SER A 136 -15.83 -24.62 9.26
N LYS A 137 -16.49 -25.00 8.16
CA LYS A 137 -16.05 -26.12 7.30
C LYS A 137 -14.75 -25.82 6.55
N LEU A 138 -14.52 -24.55 6.20
CA LEU A 138 -13.28 -24.07 5.57
C LEU A 138 -12.13 -23.88 6.58
N GLY A 139 -12.39 -24.04 7.88
CA GLY A 139 -11.41 -23.76 8.94
C GLY A 139 -11.04 -22.28 9.04
N LEU A 140 -11.92 -21.39 8.57
CA LEU A 140 -11.71 -19.95 8.66
C LEU A 140 -11.95 -19.47 10.10
N PRO A 141 -11.21 -18.45 10.57
CA PRO A 141 -11.46 -17.85 11.87
C PRO A 141 -12.84 -17.20 11.93
N LEU A 142 -13.34 -16.93 13.14
CA LEU A 142 -14.56 -16.18 13.35
C LEU A 142 -14.45 -14.79 12.68
N ASP A 143 -15.54 -14.35 12.04
CA ASP A 143 -15.64 -13.03 11.41
C ASP A 143 -15.51 -11.93 12.48
N ASP A 144 -14.68 -10.92 12.19
CA ASP A 144 -14.51 -9.77 13.06
C ASP A 144 -15.83 -8.99 13.17
N VAL A 145 -16.70 -9.05 12.15
CA VAL A 145 -18.00 -8.37 12.19
C VAL A 145 -18.93 -8.98 13.24
N ASP A 146 -18.99 -10.31 13.34
CA ASP A 146 -19.82 -11.00 14.34
C ASP A 146 -19.31 -10.70 15.76
N THR A 147 -18.00 -10.58 15.92
CA THR A 147 -17.35 -10.20 17.18
C THR A 147 -17.65 -8.73 17.56
N LEU A 148 -17.70 -7.82 16.58
CA LEU A 148 -18.10 -6.43 16.81
C LEU A 148 -19.59 -6.30 17.15
N ASP A 149 -20.42 -7.15 16.56
CA ASP A 149 -21.87 -7.17 16.80
C ASP A 149 -22.18 -7.62 18.23
N SER A 150 -21.50 -8.66 18.72
CA SER A 150 -21.65 -9.10 20.12
C SER A 150 -21.23 -8.02 21.13
N TRP A 151 -20.23 -7.20 20.79
CA TRP A 151 -19.82 -6.07 21.63
C TRP A 151 -20.80 -4.89 21.63
N GLY A 152 -21.91 -4.96 20.87
CA GLY A 152 -22.82 -3.83 20.65
C GLY A 152 -22.14 -2.64 19.96
N ALA A 153 -20.97 -2.88 19.36
CA ALA A 153 -20.14 -1.90 18.69
C ALA A 153 -20.55 -1.74 17.23
N TRP A 154 -21.23 -2.73 16.67
CA TRP A 154 -21.53 -2.76 15.25
C TRP A 154 -22.68 -1.81 14.90
N ASN A 155 -22.34 -0.75 14.18
CA ASN A 155 -23.32 0.13 13.56
C ASN A 155 -23.14 0.05 12.04
N SER A 156 -24.22 -0.18 11.30
CA SER A 156 -24.18 -0.33 9.83
C SER A 156 -23.57 0.89 9.10
N CYS A 157 -23.62 2.08 9.72
CA CYS A 157 -23.06 3.31 9.15
C CYS A 157 -21.55 3.48 9.41
N MET A 158 -21.00 2.86 10.47
CA MET A 158 -19.63 3.11 10.92
C MET A 158 -18.55 2.66 9.92
N PRO A 159 -18.65 1.49 9.27
CA PRO A 159 -17.71 1.10 8.22
C PRO A 159 -17.62 2.13 7.08
N LEU A 160 -18.76 2.72 6.69
CA LEU A 160 -18.79 3.75 5.64
C LEU A 160 -18.11 5.04 6.11
N LEU A 161 -18.38 5.47 7.35
CA LEU A 161 -17.73 6.65 7.92
C LEU A 161 -16.22 6.47 8.04
N LEU A 162 -15.76 5.31 8.52
CA LEU A 162 -14.34 4.98 8.62
C LEU A 162 -13.67 4.89 7.25
N TYR A 163 -14.36 4.33 6.25
CA TYR A 163 -13.88 4.30 4.87
C TYR A 163 -13.69 5.71 4.32
N LEU A 164 -14.65 6.61 4.51
CA LEU A 164 -14.56 8.00 4.06
C LEU A 164 -13.47 8.79 4.79
N LEU A 165 -13.33 8.58 6.10
CA LEU A 165 -12.24 9.16 6.88
C LEU A 165 -10.88 8.66 6.37
N ALA A 166 -10.73 7.35 6.17
CA ALA A 166 -9.53 6.74 5.61
C ALA A 166 -9.24 7.26 4.19
N TYR A 167 -10.26 7.44 3.35
CA TYR A 167 -10.12 8.02 2.02
C TYR A 167 -9.51 9.43 2.08
N GLY A 168 -10.03 10.29 2.95
CA GLY A 168 -9.49 11.63 3.17
C GLY A 168 -8.05 11.61 3.69
N MET A 169 -7.76 10.73 4.64
CA MET A 169 -6.41 10.55 5.21
C MET A 169 -5.40 10.09 4.16
N VAL A 170 -5.78 9.15 3.28
CA VAL A 170 -4.90 8.63 2.22
C VAL A 170 -4.63 9.68 1.15
N VAL A 171 -5.64 10.45 0.74
CA VAL A 171 -5.45 11.59 -0.18
C VAL A 171 -4.52 12.63 0.43
N PHE A 172 -4.74 13.00 1.69
CA PHE A 172 -3.89 13.95 2.39
C PHE A 172 -2.45 13.44 2.51
N LEU A 173 -2.26 12.19 2.95
CA LEU A 173 -0.95 11.57 3.10
C LEU A 173 -0.20 11.47 1.77
N GLY A 174 -0.89 11.03 0.70
CA GLY A 174 -0.32 10.95 -0.64
C GLY A 174 0.17 12.32 -1.12
N ARG A 175 -0.68 13.36 -1.01
CA ARG A 175 -0.31 14.73 -1.39
C ARG A 175 0.81 15.32 -0.54
N LEU A 176 0.81 15.04 0.77
CA LEU A 176 1.87 15.47 1.66
C LEU A 176 3.22 14.85 1.26
N ILE A 177 3.25 13.56 0.96
CA ILE A 177 4.46 12.85 0.55
C ILE A 177 4.94 13.31 -0.82
N ASP A 178 4.05 13.47 -1.80
CA ASP A 178 4.37 14.05 -3.09
C ASP A 178 5.00 15.44 -2.92
N TRP A 179 4.38 16.29 -2.11
CA TRP A 179 4.88 17.64 -1.82
C TRP A 179 6.25 17.60 -1.13
N LEU A 180 6.45 16.75 -0.13
CA LEU A 180 7.74 16.58 0.55
C LEU A 180 8.81 16.10 -0.42
N PHE A 181 8.50 15.12 -1.25
CA PHE A 181 9.42 14.58 -2.24
C PHE A 181 9.81 15.64 -3.26
N PHE A 182 8.85 16.41 -3.78
CA PHE A 182 9.13 17.49 -4.71
C PHE A 182 9.93 18.62 -4.06
N SER A 183 9.67 18.92 -2.79
CA SER A 183 10.42 19.93 -2.03
C SER A 183 11.87 19.52 -1.84
N VAL A 184 12.11 18.26 -1.41
CA VAL A 184 13.46 17.70 -1.25
C VAL A 184 14.18 17.64 -2.60
N ALA A 185 13.50 17.19 -3.66
CA ALA A 185 14.08 17.14 -5.00
C ALA A 185 14.41 18.54 -5.55
N SER A 186 13.59 19.55 -5.24
CA SER A 186 13.85 20.94 -5.63
C SER A 186 15.04 21.52 -4.87
N PHE A 187 15.18 21.20 -3.59
CA PHE A 187 16.33 21.64 -2.79
C PHE A 187 17.62 20.96 -3.23
N ALA A 188 17.56 19.64 -3.46
CA ALA A 188 18.68 18.84 -3.93
C ALA A 188 19.08 19.18 -5.39
N GLY A 189 18.13 19.58 -6.25
CA GLY A 189 18.34 19.90 -7.66
C GLY A 189 19.21 21.12 -7.96
N SER A 190 19.77 21.78 -6.94
CA SER A 190 20.82 22.79 -7.10
C SER A 190 22.23 22.19 -7.20
N LYS A 191 22.38 20.88 -6.95
CA LYS A 191 23.60 20.11 -7.21
C LYS A 191 23.18 18.83 -7.91
N GLU A 192 23.88 18.42 -8.97
CA GLU A 192 23.69 17.11 -9.60
C GLU A 192 24.00 16.00 -8.58
N MET A 193 23.01 15.66 -7.74
CA MET A 193 23.07 14.47 -6.92
C MET A 193 22.95 13.29 -7.87
N THR A 194 24.10 12.80 -8.33
CA THR A 194 24.27 11.49 -8.95
C THR A 194 24.00 10.43 -7.89
N PHE A 195 22.73 10.27 -7.54
CA PHE A 195 22.32 9.24 -6.61
C PHE A 195 22.72 7.89 -7.20
N PRO A 196 23.44 7.04 -6.45
CA PRO A 196 23.92 5.78 -6.99
C PRO A 196 22.71 4.90 -7.31
N ARG A 197 22.42 4.75 -8.60
CA ARG A 197 21.58 3.67 -9.17
C ARG A 197 22.18 2.28 -8.93
N CYS A 198 23.23 2.18 -8.12
CA CYS A 198 23.95 0.96 -7.79
C CYS A 198 23.01 -0.02 -7.08
N ARG A 199 22.60 -1.06 -7.80
CA ARG A 199 21.88 -2.20 -7.23
C ARG A 199 22.64 -2.83 -6.05
N LEU A 200 23.97 -2.84 -6.12
CA LEU A 200 24.83 -3.32 -5.03
C LEU A 200 24.57 -2.58 -3.71
N LEU A 201 24.38 -1.26 -3.74
CA LEU A 201 24.07 -0.47 -2.54
C LEU A 201 22.68 -0.81 -1.99
N GLN A 202 21.68 -0.97 -2.87
CA GLN A 202 20.33 -1.37 -2.47
C GLN A 202 20.36 -2.75 -1.78
N TYR A 203 21.04 -3.73 -2.36
CA TYR A 203 21.23 -5.04 -1.74
C TYR A 203 22.00 -4.97 -0.44
N ALA A 204 23.07 -4.17 -0.36
CA ALA A 204 23.84 -4.01 0.87
C ALA A 204 22.97 -3.44 2.01
N MET A 205 22.13 -2.44 1.73
CA MET A 205 21.20 -1.90 2.73
C MET A 205 20.13 -2.90 3.14
N LEU A 206 19.61 -3.72 2.22
CA LEU A 206 18.63 -4.75 2.55
C LEU A 206 19.24 -5.93 3.32
N ILE A 207 20.47 -6.35 2.99
CA ILE A 207 21.22 -7.36 3.76
C ILE A 207 21.49 -6.83 5.16
N LEU A 208 21.95 -5.58 5.28
CA LEU A 208 22.15 -4.94 6.58
C LEU A 208 20.83 -4.84 7.35
N GLY A 209 19.74 -4.45 6.69
CA GLY A 209 18.39 -4.42 7.27
C GLY A 209 17.89 -5.79 7.71
N LEU A 210 18.22 -6.87 6.99
CA LEU A 210 17.89 -8.24 7.36
C LEU A 210 18.68 -8.70 8.60
N LEU A 211 19.97 -8.37 8.64
CA LEU A 211 20.84 -8.69 9.79
C LEU A 211 20.40 -7.92 11.04
N LEU A 212 20.20 -6.60 10.93
CA LEU A 212 19.69 -5.78 12.02
C LEU A 212 18.26 -6.18 12.41
N GLY A 213 17.42 -6.51 11.44
CA GLY A 213 16.05 -6.96 11.65
C GLY A 213 15.94 -8.27 12.44
N SER A 214 16.79 -9.24 12.12
CA SER A 214 16.82 -10.54 12.79
C SER A 214 17.50 -10.50 14.16
N LEU A 215 18.61 -9.76 14.27
CA LEU A 215 19.39 -9.67 15.50
C LEU A 215 18.77 -8.71 16.51
N VAL A 216 18.25 -7.56 16.07
CA VAL A 216 17.89 -6.44 16.97
C VAL A 216 16.38 -6.25 17.04
N CYS A 217 15.77 -5.76 15.96
CA CYS A 217 14.33 -5.47 15.88
C CYS A 217 13.85 -5.53 14.43
N GLY A 218 12.81 -6.32 14.14
CA GLY A 218 12.31 -6.60 12.78
C GLY A 218 11.89 -5.35 12.01
N THR A 219 11.51 -4.30 12.73
CA THR A 219 11.11 -2.98 12.22
C THR A 219 12.24 -2.28 11.46
N LEU A 220 13.51 -2.53 11.84
CA LEU A 220 14.69 -1.99 11.14
C LEU A 220 14.81 -2.55 9.72
N GLY A 221 14.38 -3.79 9.49
CA GLY A 221 14.31 -4.39 8.16
C GLY A 221 13.24 -3.70 7.29
N ILE A 222 12.08 -3.38 7.88
CA ILE A 222 11.01 -2.63 7.22
C ILE A 222 11.52 -1.22 6.87
N PHE A 223 12.22 -0.57 7.80
CA PHE A 223 12.82 0.75 7.58
C PHE A 223 13.87 0.73 6.45
N ALA A 224 14.75 -0.27 6.40
CA ALA A 224 15.71 -0.44 5.31
C ALA A 224 15.00 -0.63 3.95
N SER A 225 13.91 -1.41 3.93
CA SER A 225 13.07 -1.60 2.75
C SER A 225 12.46 -0.28 2.28
N MET A 226 11.93 0.52 3.21
CA MET A 226 11.40 1.85 2.94
C MET A 226 12.47 2.77 2.33
N LEU A 227 13.69 2.81 2.89
CA LEU A 227 14.79 3.61 2.36
C LEU A 227 15.15 3.23 0.92
N VAL A 228 15.16 1.93 0.59
CA VAL A 228 15.40 1.47 -0.79
C VAL A 228 14.34 1.98 -1.76
N PHE A 229 13.07 1.94 -1.38
CA PHE A 229 12.00 2.47 -2.23
C PHE A 229 12.06 3.98 -2.37
N VAL A 230 12.43 4.73 -1.33
CA VAL A 230 12.71 6.17 -1.44
C VAL A 230 13.79 6.42 -2.48
N MET A 231 14.92 5.69 -2.43
CA MET A 231 15.98 5.83 -3.43
C MET A 231 15.51 5.49 -4.84
N ARG A 232 14.68 4.44 -5.02
CA ARG A 232 14.09 4.09 -6.32
C ARG A 232 13.14 5.16 -6.84
N MET A 233 12.33 5.75 -5.97
CA MET A 233 11.44 6.86 -6.31
C MET A 233 12.23 8.08 -6.73
N VAL A 234 13.28 8.47 -5.98
CA VAL A 234 14.19 9.57 -6.35
C VAL A 234 14.81 9.31 -7.73
N ALA A 235 15.38 8.13 -7.94
CA ALA A 235 16.01 7.77 -9.21
C ALA A 235 15.04 7.75 -10.41
N SER A 236 13.78 7.38 -10.18
CA SER A 236 12.74 7.35 -11.22
C SER A 236 12.16 8.74 -11.49
N GLY A 237 11.95 9.55 -10.45
CA GLY A 237 11.44 10.92 -10.56
C GLY A 237 12.41 11.88 -11.24
N VAL A 238 13.71 11.80 -10.92
CA VAL A 238 14.75 12.58 -11.60
C VAL A 238 14.85 12.18 -13.08
N GLY A 239 14.87 10.87 -13.37
CA GLY A 239 14.92 10.36 -14.75
C GLY A 239 13.70 10.75 -15.59
N GLY A 240 12.50 10.73 -15.00
CA GLY A 240 11.27 11.16 -15.66
C GLY A 240 11.27 12.65 -16.03
N ARG A 241 11.81 13.51 -15.15
CA ARG A 241 11.94 14.96 -15.42
C ARG A 241 12.91 15.26 -16.55
N THR A 242 14.06 14.57 -16.59
CA THR A 242 15.01 14.74 -17.69
C THR A 242 14.39 14.35 -19.03
N GLU A 243 13.68 13.23 -19.09
CA GLU A 243 13.04 12.77 -20.33
C GLU A 243 11.90 13.67 -20.80
N GLN A 244 11.10 14.20 -19.88
CA GLN A 244 10.08 15.19 -20.24
C GLN A 244 10.70 16.46 -20.80
N LEU A 245 11.83 16.91 -20.25
CA LEU A 245 12.56 18.07 -20.77
C LEU A 245 13.11 17.81 -22.18
N TYR A 246 13.66 16.61 -22.43
CA TYR A 246 14.13 16.18 -23.75
C TYR A 246 13.00 16.05 -24.77
N LEU A 247 11.85 15.48 -24.39
CA LEU A 247 10.70 15.39 -25.29
C LEU A 247 10.16 16.80 -25.61
N TYR A 248 10.06 17.69 -24.62
CA TYR A 248 9.59 19.05 -24.84
C TYR A 248 10.54 19.87 -25.75
N SER A 249 11.85 19.71 -25.61
CA SER A 249 12.83 20.37 -26.50
C SER A 249 12.79 19.80 -27.93
N HIS A 250 12.53 18.51 -28.09
CA HIS A 250 12.40 17.89 -29.41
C HIS A 250 11.07 18.23 -30.11
N LEU A 251 9.96 18.32 -29.37
CA LEU A 251 8.68 18.77 -29.91
C LEU A 251 8.68 20.27 -30.26
N SER A 252 9.34 21.11 -29.45
CA SER A 252 9.46 22.55 -29.72
C SER A 252 10.39 22.87 -30.90
N SER A 253 11.40 22.04 -31.18
CA SER A 253 12.24 22.16 -32.38
C SER A 253 11.59 21.58 -33.66
N SER A 254 10.67 20.63 -33.53
CA SER A 254 9.92 20.06 -34.67
C SER A 254 8.73 20.93 -35.11
N SER A 255 8.18 21.73 -34.20
CA SER A 255 7.06 22.66 -34.48
C SER A 255 7.51 23.99 -35.09
N SER A 256 8.78 24.35 -34.99
CA SER A 256 9.35 25.53 -35.67
C SER A 256 9.74 25.27 -37.14
N SER A 257 9.72 24.02 -37.60
CA SER A 257 10.05 23.61 -38.98
C SER A 257 8.84 23.22 -39.85
N SER A 258 7.62 23.26 -39.30
CA SER A 258 6.39 22.82 -39.99
C SER A 258 5.29 23.89 -40.02
N ALA A 259 5.67 25.15 -40.22
CA ALA A 259 4.75 26.25 -40.56
C ALA A 259 4.58 26.37 -42.09
N SER A 260 4.14 25.31 -42.77
CA SER A 260 3.54 25.39 -44.12
C SER A 260 2.90 24.07 -44.55
N SER A 261 1.64 23.85 -44.15
CA SER A 261 0.58 23.33 -45.03
C SER A 261 -0.65 22.95 -44.21
N SER A 262 -1.74 23.64 -44.52
CA SER A 262 -3.07 23.45 -43.96
C SER A 262 -3.74 22.20 -44.53
N THR A 263 -4.07 21.22 -43.68
CA THR A 263 -5.24 20.35 -43.93
C THR A 263 -5.82 19.80 -42.62
N LYS A 264 -7.16 19.78 -42.55
CA LYS A 264 -8.04 19.57 -41.39
C LYS A 264 -7.77 18.29 -40.58
N PRO A 265 -8.05 18.26 -39.26
CA PRO A 265 -8.00 17.03 -38.48
C PRO A 265 -9.33 16.27 -38.64
N SER A 266 -9.25 15.04 -39.15
CA SER A 266 -10.33 14.05 -39.05
C SER A 266 -9.89 12.94 -38.10
N SER A 267 -10.85 12.53 -37.29
CA SER A 267 -10.82 11.53 -36.23
C SER A 267 -10.05 10.25 -36.54
N SER A 268 -9.11 9.87 -35.68
CA SER A 268 -8.75 8.47 -35.44
C SER A 268 -8.06 8.30 -34.08
N SER A 269 -8.75 7.55 -33.22
CA SER A 269 -8.48 7.25 -31.82
C SER A 269 -7.23 6.39 -31.62
N ARG A 270 -6.03 7.01 -31.54
CA ARG A 270 -4.78 6.28 -31.23
C ARG A 270 -3.68 7.14 -30.59
N ALA A 271 -4.05 8.03 -29.67
CA ALA A 271 -3.08 8.76 -28.86
C ALA A 271 -3.27 8.50 -27.35
N PRO A 272 -2.78 7.36 -26.83
CA PRO A 272 -2.33 7.33 -25.43
C PRO A 272 -0.88 6.86 -25.24
N SER A 273 -0.20 6.30 -26.25
CA SER A 273 1.09 5.61 -26.04
C SER A 273 2.32 6.52 -25.96
N LEU A 274 2.25 7.78 -26.40
CA LEU A 274 3.38 8.72 -26.37
C LEU A 274 3.52 9.49 -25.05
N LEU A 275 2.56 9.39 -24.11
CA LEU A 275 2.57 10.13 -22.84
C LEU A 275 2.97 9.30 -21.61
N SER A 276 3.10 7.98 -21.76
CA SER A 276 3.46 7.07 -20.66
C SER A 276 4.93 6.71 -20.73
N SER A 277 5.82 7.58 -20.21
CA SER A 277 7.22 7.19 -20.09
C SER A 277 7.35 6.03 -19.09
N PRO A 278 8.15 4.98 -19.39
CA PRO A 278 8.34 3.85 -18.48
C PRO A 278 8.89 4.26 -17.10
N GLN A 279 9.52 5.43 -17.02
CA GLN A 279 10.05 6.10 -15.84
C GLN A 279 8.93 6.64 -14.96
N LYS A 280 7.89 7.22 -15.58
CA LYS A 280 6.68 7.67 -14.87
C LYS A 280 5.92 6.47 -14.30
N ASN A 281 5.79 5.39 -15.06
CA ASN A 281 5.18 4.16 -14.57
C ASN A 281 5.96 3.55 -13.39
N LYS A 282 7.30 3.53 -13.50
CA LYS A 282 8.21 3.14 -12.41
C LYS A 282 8.01 3.97 -11.15
N TYR A 283 7.90 5.29 -11.29
CA TYR A 283 7.64 6.20 -10.19
C TYR A 283 6.28 5.92 -9.54
N ASN A 284 5.21 5.87 -10.33
CA ASN A 284 3.84 5.72 -9.84
C ASN A 284 3.64 4.45 -9.02
N ILE A 285 4.18 3.31 -9.48
CA ILE A 285 4.05 2.05 -8.73
C ILE A 285 4.98 2.00 -7.51
N SER A 286 6.19 2.57 -7.62
CA SER A 286 7.13 2.66 -6.49
C SER A 286 6.57 3.56 -5.39
N PHE A 287 5.83 4.61 -5.75
CA PHE A 287 5.12 5.49 -4.83
C PHE A 287 4.06 4.72 -4.04
N THR A 288 3.22 3.93 -4.71
CA THR A 288 2.20 3.11 -4.04
C THR A 288 2.82 2.07 -3.10
N ILE A 289 3.89 1.38 -3.53
CA ILE A 289 4.60 0.43 -2.67
C ILE A 289 5.26 1.14 -1.48
N PHE A 290 5.84 2.33 -1.68
CA PHE A 290 6.37 3.15 -0.59
C PHE A 290 5.29 3.52 0.43
N LEU A 291 4.08 3.92 -0.02
CA LEU A 291 2.95 4.17 0.89
C LEU A 291 2.59 2.94 1.72
N LEU A 292 2.55 1.75 1.10
CA LEU A 292 2.31 0.49 1.82
C LEU A 292 3.41 0.22 2.85
N LEU A 293 4.68 0.43 2.50
CA LEU A 293 5.81 0.27 3.42
C LEU A 293 5.79 1.29 4.56
N LEU A 294 5.35 2.53 4.28
CA LEU A 294 5.19 3.57 5.29
C LEU A 294 4.10 3.18 6.29
N ILE A 295 2.94 2.71 5.82
CA ILE A 295 1.87 2.19 6.69
C ILE A 295 2.39 1.00 7.50
N THR A 296 3.11 0.06 6.86
CA THR A 296 3.71 -1.09 7.55
C THR A 296 4.65 -0.64 8.66
N PHE A 297 5.52 0.33 8.38
CA PHE A 297 6.45 0.88 9.37
C PHE A 297 5.71 1.56 10.53
N SER A 298 4.68 2.36 10.24
CA SER A 298 3.86 3.00 11.28
C SER A 298 3.17 1.99 12.19
N LEU A 299 2.59 0.92 11.62
CA LEU A 299 1.94 -0.16 12.38
C LEU A 299 2.92 -0.95 13.25
N ASN A 300 4.19 -1.01 12.87
CA ASN A 300 5.25 -1.70 13.62
C ASN A 300 6.19 -0.72 14.32
N SER A 301 5.78 0.53 14.57
CA SER A 301 6.66 1.51 15.23
C SER A 301 6.82 1.26 16.73
N VAL A 302 5.83 0.64 17.38
CA VAL A 302 5.84 0.39 18.84
C VAL A 302 7.01 -0.52 19.27
N PRO A 303 7.28 -1.67 18.62
CA PRO A 303 8.44 -2.49 18.96
C PRO A 303 9.77 -1.77 18.77
N LEU A 304 9.89 -0.88 17.77
CA LEU A 304 11.07 -0.05 17.59
C LEU A 304 11.28 0.91 18.76
N LEU A 305 10.21 1.58 19.20
CA LEU A 305 10.25 2.50 20.34
C LEU A 305 10.60 1.75 21.64
N GLN A 306 10.00 0.59 21.85
CA GLN A 306 10.27 -0.23 23.03
C GLN A 306 11.72 -0.72 23.04
N TRP A 307 12.26 -1.14 21.89
CA TRP A 307 13.68 -1.45 21.78
C TRP A 307 14.56 -0.23 22.06
N ALA A 308 14.23 0.94 21.49
CA ALA A 308 14.98 2.17 21.68
C ALA A 308 15.03 2.61 23.16
N PHE A 309 13.92 2.49 23.89
CA PHE A 309 13.90 2.79 25.33
C PHE A 309 14.71 1.78 26.16
N ASN A 310 14.81 0.53 25.70
CA ASN A 310 15.52 -0.53 26.40
C ASN A 310 17.02 -0.61 26.08
N LEU A 311 17.55 0.29 25.25
CA LEU A 311 18.97 0.35 24.87
C LEU A 311 19.92 0.39 26.08
N ASN A 312 19.49 0.99 27.19
CA ASN A 312 20.30 1.13 28.40
C ASN A 312 20.45 -0.19 29.19
N TRP A 313 19.51 -1.13 29.07
CA TRP A 313 19.50 -2.35 29.88
C TRP A 313 19.92 -3.58 29.09
N ASN A 314 19.39 -3.75 27.88
CA ASN A 314 19.70 -4.88 27.00
C ASN A 314 19.83 -4.36 25.57
N CYS A 315 21.06 -4.05 25.16
CA CYS A 315 21.36 -3.42 23.86
C CYS A 315 21.01 -4.31 22.65
N TRP A 316 21.02 -5.63 22.83
CA TRP A 316 21.21 -6.55 21.71
C TRP A 316 19.93 -7.17 21.13
N THR A 317 18.93 -7.49 21.93
CA THR A 317 17.74 -8.23 21.46
C THR A 317 16.49 -7.82 22.23
N LEU A 318 15.40 -7.59 21.50
CA LEU A 318 14.07 -7.57 22.11
C LEU A 318 13.59 -9.05 22.26
N PRO A 319 13.40 -9.55 23.49
CA PRO A 319 12.84 -10.88 23.70
C PRO A 319 11.38 -10.85 23.21
N GLU A 320 11.08 -11.64 22.19
CA GLU A 320 9.76 -11.73 21.53
C GLU A 320 9.29 -10.47 20.78
N ASP A 321 10.00 -10.12 19.71
CA ASP A 321 9.54 -9.08 18.77
C ASP A 321 8.52 -9.64 17.76
N PRO A 322 7.24 -9.22 17.80
CA PRO A 322 6.21 -9.65 16.85
C PRO A 322 6.48 -9.19 15.41
N SER A 323 7.35 -8.20 15.21
CA SER A 323 7.68 -7.64 13.90
C SER A 323 8.77 -8.42 13.17
N LYS A 324 9.44 -9.38 13.81
CA LYS A 324 10.57 -10.12 13.19
C LYS A 324 10.14 -10.89 11.94
N THR A 325 9.08 -11.69 12.04
CA THR A 325 8.55 -12.47 10.91
C THR A 325 8.06 -11.55 9.79
N MET A 326 7.37 -10.46 10.15
CA MET A 326 6.92 -9.44 9.20
C MET A 326 8.08 -8.77 8.47
N GLY A 327 9.05 -8.28 9.23
CA GLY A 327 10.23 -7.59 8.70
C GLY A 327 11.01 -8.50 7.75
N LEU A 328 11.14 -9.78 8.08
CA LEU A 328 11.77 -10.76 7.19
C LEU A 328 11.00 -10.89 5.87
N LEU A 329 9.69 -11.11 5.91
CA LEU A 329 8.87 -11.23 4.70
C LEU A 329 8.90 -9.97 3.83
N VAL A 330 8.84 -8.78 4.44
CA VAL A 330 8.88 -7.49 3.75
C VAL A 330 10.25 -7.24 3.11
N VAL A 331 11.35 -7.56 3.81
CA VAL A 331 12.70 -7.45 3.25
C VAL A 331 12.87 -8.42 2.08
N MET A 332 12.40 -9.67 2.21
CA MET A 332 12.44 -10.64 1.13
C MET A 332 11.62 -10.18 -0.10
N ALA A 333 10.42 -9.66 0.11
CA ALA A 333 9.61 -9.08 -0.96
C ALA A 333 10.33 -7.89 -1.64
N THR A 334 10.99 -7.05 -0.85
CA THR A 334 11.75 -5.89 -1.37
C THR A 334 12.97 -6.34 -2.17
N MET A 335 13.68 -7.37 -1.72
CA MET A 335 14.78 -7.98 -2.49
C MET A 335 14.29 -8.47 -3.86
N LEU A 336 13.14 -9.14 -3.90
CA LEU A 336 12.50 -9.61 -5.12
C LEU A 336 12.13 -8.44 -6.06
N PHE A 337 11.52 -7.36 -5.53
CA PHE A 337 11.22 -6.15 -6.32
C PHE A 337 12.47 -5.50 -6.92
N VAL A 338 13.55 -5.40 -6.15
CA VAL A 338 14.84 -4.85 -6.61
C VAL A 338 15.47 -5.75 -7.68
N TYR A 339 15.39 -7.07 -7.49
CA TYR A 339 15.90 -8.04 -8.44
C TYR A 339 15.19 -7.98 -9.80
N ALA A 340 13.85 -7.92 -9.75
CA ALA A 340 12.97 -7.87 -10.91
C ALA A 340 12.99 -6.53 -11.67
N ASP A 341 13.63 -5.49 -11.12
CA ASP A 341 13.55 -4.09 -11.56
C ASP A 341 12.11 -3.61 -11.83
N PHE A 342 11.20 -3.96 -10.92
CA PHE A 342 9.76 -3.72 -11.00
C PHE A 342 9.42 -2.24 -11.27
N PRO A 343 8.38 -1.93 -12.09
CA PRO A 343 7.39 -2.78 -12.76
C PRO A 343 7.89 -3.50 -14.02
N ILE A 344 7.28 -4.66 -14.28
CA ILE A 344 7.44 -5.42 -15.53
C ILE A 344 6.15 -5.29 -16.33
N TYR A 345 6.28 -5.11 -17.63
CA TYR A 345 5.17 -4.92 -18.57
C TYR A 345 4.76 -6.23 -19.23
N ASP A 346 3.50 -6.34 -19.66
CA ASP A 346 3.00 -7.40 -20.56
C ASP A 346 3.08 -8.81 -19.96
N SER A 347 2.42 -9.03 -18.82
CA SER A 347 2.45 -10.34 -18.16
C SER A 347 1.15 -10.61 -17.43
N GLU A 348 0.42 -11.63 -17.91
CA GLU A 348 -0.84 -12.10 -17.31
C GLU A 348 -0.69 -12.43 -15.81
N LEU A 349 0.48 -12.92 -15.41
CA LEU A 349 0.82 -13.20 -14.00
C LEU A 349 0.70 -11.95 -13.09
N LEU A 350 0.90 -10.75 -13.63
CA LEU A 350 0.75 -9.50 -12.90
C LEU A 350 -0.71 -9.10 -12.75
N SER A 351 -1.52 -9.35 -13.78
CA SER A 351 -2.98 -9.18 -13.70
C SER A 351 -3.59 -10.14 -12.67
N VAL A 352 -3.14 -11.40 -12.65
CA VAL A 352 -3.51 -12.37 -11.59
C VAL A 352 -3.09 -11.87 -10.21
N ALA A 353 -1.87 -11.32 -10.05
CA ALA A 353 -1.44 -10.71 -8.80
C ALA A 353 -2.32 -9.51 -8.38
N GLY A 354 -2.76 -8.69 -9.34
CA GLY A 354 -3.71 -7.61 -9.14
C GLY A 354 -5.07 -8.10 -8.66
N MET A 355 -5.61 -9.16 -9.28
CA MET A 355 -6.88 -9.77 -8.90
C MET A 355 -6.81 -10.39 -7.49
N MET A 356 -5.72 -11.10 -7.17
CA MET A 356 -5.52 -11.66 -5.83
C MET A 356 -5.39 -10.55 -4.77
N THR A 357 -4.72 -9.45 -5.11
CA THR A 357 -4.66 -8.26 -4.24
C THR A 357 -6.06 -7.70 -3.99
N TYR A 358 -6.94 -7.68 -5.00
CA TYR A 358 -8.34 -7.27 -4.84
C TYR A 358 -9.14 -8.24 -3.97
N VAL A 359 -8.96 -9.55 -4.12
CA VAL A 359 -9.58 -10.55 -3.23
C VAL A 359 -9.14 -10.30 -1.78
N CYS A 360 -7.86 -10.02 -1.54
CA CYS A 360 -7.38 -9.63 -0.21
C CYS A 360 -8.04 -8.35 0.31
N CYS A 361 -8.29 -7.35 -0.54
CA CYS A 361 -9.05 -6.15 -0.17
C CYS A 361 -10.48 -6.49 0.31
N VAL A 362 -11.12 -7.51 -0.26
CA VAL A 362 -12.45 -7.95 0.16
C VAL A 362 -12.42 -8.67 1.51
N LEU A 363 -11.35 -9.44 1.78
CA LEU A 363 -11.17 -10.21 3.02
C LEU A 363 -10.70 -9.35 4.20
N LEU A 364 -9.96 -8.26 3.94
CA LEU A 364 -9.39 -7.39 4.97
C LEU A 364 -10.44 -6.87 6.00
N PRO A 365 -11.60 -6.34 5.56
CA PRO A 365 -12.63 -5.84 6.48
C PRO A 365 -13.34 -6.94 7.27
N LEU A 366 -13.24 -8.20 6.86
CA LEU A 366 -13.87 -9.34 7.55
C LEU A 366 -12.95 -9.92 8.64
N TYR A 367 -11.64 -9.91 8.45
CA TYR A 367 -10.72 -10.69 9.30
C TYR A 367 -9.60 -9.90 9.97
N ALA A 368 -9.42 -8.62 9.61
CA ALA A 368 -8.31 -7.81 10.09
C ALA A 368 -8.73 -6.41 10.58
N THR A 369 -9.97 -6.24 11.06
CA THR A 369 -10.46 -4.96 11.61
C THR A 369 -10.23 -4.83 13.10
N ILE A 370 -10.22 -5.94 13.84
CA ILE A 370 -10.00 -5.93 15.30
C ILE A 370 -8.51 -5.98 15.63
N ASN A 371 -7.78 -6.85 14.92
CA ASN A 371 -6.45 -7.28 15.33
C ASN A 371 -5.36 -6.71 14.42
N ILE A 372 -4.61 -5.73 14.93
CA ILE A 372 -3.48 -5.09 14.20
C ILE A 372 -2.42 -6.12 13.77
N TYR A 373 -2.18 -7.17 14.55
CA TYR A 373 -1.22 -8.20 14.16
C TYR A 373 -1.64 -8.90 12.87
N ARG A 374 -2.93 -9.29 12.73
CA ARG A 374 -3.45 -9.95 11.51
C ARG A 374 -3.27 -9.05 10.30
N LEU A 375 -3.54 -7.75 10.47
CA LEU A 375 -3.35 -6.74 9.43
C LEU A 375 -1.91 -6.71 8.91
N ASN A 376 -0.92 -6.75 9.82
CA ASN A 376 0.49 -6.81 9.44
C ASN A 376 0.82 -8.09 8.64
N TYR A 377 0.34 -9.26 9.09
CA TYR A 377 0.54 -10.53 8.36
C TYR A 377 -0.07 -10.49 6.96
N PHE A 378 -1.28 -9.96 6.82
CA PHE A 378 -1.93 -9.77 5.51
C PHE A 378 -1.09 -8.88 4.59
N LEU A 379 -0.59 -7.76 5.10
CA LEU A 379 0.20 -6.82 4.32
C LEU A 379 1.52 -7.42 3.83
N ALA A 380 2.26 -8.08 4.73
CA ALA A 380 3.51 -8.74 4.36
C ALA A 380 3.30 -9.86 3.34
N ALA A 381 2.22 -10.65 3.49
CA ALA A 381 1.86 -11.70 2.55
C ALA A 381 1.53 -11.14 1.16
N ILE A 382 0.76 -10.06 1.07
CA ILE A 382 0.41 -9.42 -0.21
C ILE A 382 1.66 -8.88 -0.90
N LEU A 383 2.54 -8.17 -0.18
CA LEU A 383 3.77 -7.65 -0.77
C LEU A 383 4.66 -8.76 -1.32
N PHE A 384 4.82 -9.85 -0.57
CA PHE A 384 5.57 -11.03 -1.00
C PHE A 384 4.92 -11.72 -2.21
N PHE A 385 3.59 -11.86 -2.19
CA PHE A 385 2.82 -12.45 -3.27
C PHE A 385 2.86 -11.62 -4.54
N VAL A 386 2.89 -10.28 -4.47
CA VAL A 386 3.05 -9.42 -5.66
C VAL A 386 4.48 -9.47 -6.19
N ALA A 387 5.48 -9.54 -5.30
CA ALA A 387 6.89 -9.57 -5.69
C ALA A 387 7.32 -10.87 -6.38
N THR A 388 6.67 -11.99 -6.04
CA THR A 388 7.03 -13.33 -6.53
C THR A 388 6.76 -13.52 -8.04
N PRO A 389 5.54 -13.30 -8.56
CA PRO A 389 5.25 -13.37 -9.99
C PRO A 389 6.09 -12.38 -10.80
N ALA A 390 6.30 -11.16 -10.28
CA ALA A 390 7.17 -10.19 -10.92
C ALA A 390 8.60 -10.74 -11.10
N SER A 391 9.18 -11.32 -10.04
CA SER A 391 10.51 -11.92 -10.11
C SER A 391 10.55 -13.14 -11.04
N PHE A 392 9.52 -13.97 -11.01
CA PHE A 392 9.41 -15.14 -11.88
C PHE A 392 9.36 -14.75 -13.37
N VAL A 393 8.53 -13.76 -13.72
CA VAL A 393 8.45 -13.22 -15.10
C VAL A 393 9.81 -12.68 -15.53
N TYR A 394 10.49 -11.91 -14.68
CA TYR A 394 11.82 -11.38 -14.98
C TYR A 394 12.84 -12.50 -15.28
N ILE A 395 12.86 -13.54 -14.44
CA ILE A 395 13.73 -14.71 -14.62
C ILE A 395 13.42 -15.40 -15.94
N SER A 396 12.14 -15.70 -16.20
CA SER A 396 11.72 -16.41 -17.41
C SER A 396 12.12 -15.68 -18.70
N ARG A 397 12.00 -14.35 -18.73
CA ARG A 397 12.40 -13.52 -19.88
C ARG A 397 13.92 -13.50 -20.06
N LYS A 398 14.67 -13.36 -18.97
CA LYS A 398 16.14 -13.35 -19.01
C LYS A 398 16.71 -14.63 -19.61
N TYR A 399 16.09 -15.78 -19.32
CA TYR A 399 16.53 -17.08 -19.84
C TYR A 399 15.95 -17.44 -21.22
N ARG A 400 14.89 -16.78 -21.70
CA ARG A 400 14.29 -17.02 -23.03
C ARG A 400 15.01 -16.25 -24.16
N LEU A 401 15.65 -15.12 -23.85
CA LEU A 401 16.36 -14.28 -24.83
C LEU A 401 17.67 -14.84 -25.47
N PRO A 402 18.40 -15.83 -24.94
CA PRO A 402 19.64 -16.27 -25.58
C PRO A 402 19.43 -17.03 -26.91
N ASP A 403 18.24 -17.57 -27.18
CA ASP A 403 18.00 -18.41 -28.38
C ASP A 403 17.65 -17.59 -29.64
N GLU A 404 17.08 -16.38 -29.51
CA GLU A 404 16.67 -15.56 -30.67
C GLU A 404 17.86 -14.87 -31.37
N CYS A 405 18.92 -14.50 -30.64
CA CYS A 405 20.12 -13.91 -31.24
C CYS A 405 20.94 -14.93 -32.05
N ASP A 406 20.89 -16.22 -31.70
CA ASP A 406 21.59 -17.28 -32.45
C ASP A 406 20.81 -17.71 -33.72
N GLN A 407 19.50 -17.47 -33.76
CA GLN A 407 18.71 -17.71 -34.97
C GLN A 407 18.81 -16.56 -35.98
N ARG A 408 18.90 -15.31 -35.54
CA ARG A 408 19.06 -14.16 -36.46
C ARG A 408 20.41 -14.18 -37.18
N SER A 409 21.49 -14.59 -36.50
CA SER A 409 22.80 -14.78 -37.14
C SER A 409 22.81 -15.94 -38.15
N LYS A 410 22.06 -17.03 -37.90
CA LYS A 410 21.93 -18.15 -38.84
C LYS A 410 21.09 -17.83 -40.07
N VAL A 411 20.10 -16.93 -39.96
CA VAL A 411 19.30 -16.47 -41.11
C VAL A 411 20.10 -15.49 -41.97
N GLU A 412 20.84 -14.55 -41.36
CA GLU A 412 21.63 -13.56 -42.09
C GLU A 412 22.84 -14.18 -42.84
N ILE A 413 23.40 -15.30 -42.34
CA ILE A 413 24.42 -16.07 -43.06
C ILE A 413 23.83 -16.86 -44.25
N ARG A 414 22.53 -17.19 -44.22
CA ARG A 414 21.87 -17.93 -45.32
C ARG A 414 21.52 -17.04 -46.51
N ASP A 415 21.27 -15.76 -46.26
CA ASP A 415 20.86 -14.80 -47.30
C ASP A 415 22.04 -14.04 -47.94
N GLY A 416 23.25 -14.15 -47.38
CA GLY A 416 24.46 -13.50 -47.90
C GLY A 416 25.15 -14.19 -49.09
N ASN A 417 24.57 -15.26 -49.66
CA ASN A 417 25.26 -16.12 -50.65
C ASN A 417 24.47 -16.30 -51.95
N TYR A 418 23.99 -15.20 -52.56
CA TYR A 418 23.59 -15.18 -53.96
C TYR A 418 23.85 -13.80 -54.57
N SER A 419 24.88 -13.69 -55.41
CA SER A 419 24.88 -13.01 -56.71
C SER A 419 26.33 -12.80 -57.20
N THR A 420 26.89 -13.83 -57.83
CA THR A 420 28.01 -13.69 -58.76
C THR A 420 27.46 -13.59 -60.18
N GLY A 421 27.74 -12.45 -60.83
CA GLY A 421 27.89 -12.30 -62.29
C GLY A 421 26.84 -11.45 -63.02
N PRO A 422 27.12 -11.01 -64.26
CA PRO A 422 28.40 -10.95 -64.96
C PRO A 422 28.78 -9.54 -65.50
N GLU A 423 30.04 -9.45 -65.92
CA GLU A 423 30.64 -8.39 -66.72
C GLU A 423 29.79 -8.02 -67.96
N VAL A 424 29.64 -6.73 -68.21
CA VAL A 424 29.34 -6.18 -69.53
C VAL A 424 30.35 -5.06 -69.79
N GLY A 425 31.25 -5.31 -70.73
CA GLY A 425 32.04 -4.28 -71.39
C GLY A 425 31.40 -3.91 -72.73
N GLU A 426 31.47 -2.63 -73.10
CA GLU A 426 31.38 -2.04 -74.45
C GLU A 426 31.52 -0.52 -74.20
N ASP A 427 32.67 0.11 -74.43
CA ASP A 427 33.26 0.57 -75.70
C ASP A 427 32.54 1.79 -76.32
N GLY A 428 33.34 2.67 -76.94
CA GLY A 428 33.08 4.12 -77.07
C GLY A 428 31.97 4.58 -78.01
N ASP A 429 31.65 5.89 -77.98
CA ASP A 429 31.90 6.81 -79.11
C ASP A 429 31.59 8.28 -78.75
N LYS A 430 32.24 9.15 -79.52
CA LYS A 430 32.32 10.62 -79.55
C LYS A 430 30.96 11.36 -79.68
N LYS A 431 30.90 12.61 -79.17
CA LYS A 431 30.89 13.88 -79.94
C LYS A 431 30.46 15.09 -79.07
N LYS A 432 31.16 16.22 -79.30
CA LYS A 432 30.71 17.63 -79.49
C LYS A 432 29.42 18.07 -78.78
N ASP A 433 29.36 19.17 -78.04
CA ASP A 433 29.87 20.52 -78.34
C ASP A 433 30.47 21.25 -77.10
#